data_AF-A0A6H0CFN8-F1
#
_entry.id   AF-A0A6H0CFN8-F1
#
_cell.length_a   1.000
_cell.length_b   1.000
_cell.length_c   1.000
_cell.angle_alpha   90.00
_cell.angle_beta   90.00
_cell.angle_gamma   90.00
#
_symmetry.space_group_name_H-M   'P 1'
#
loop_
_entity.id
_entity.type
_entity.pdbx_description
1 polymer ?
#
loop_
_entity_poly.entity_id
_entity_poly.type
_entity_poly.pdbx_seq_one_letter_code
_entity_poly.pdbx_strand_id
1 'polypeptide(L)'
;MIASLEEIAADLDGAGLDSADVRQVAAVAGRERAVLDEVTEPRPLPGDLWTVDCLLDLAGAEPVITGVLDFDRAWFGAPDADWTIRMATARNDERTAFRETYGTPDRSPAARWRSRIYEARHLGALRLERLRPGKADAVAESYQAMAAVLADLT
;
A
#
# COMPACT_ATOMS: atom_id res chain seq x y z
N MET A 1 -4.50 2.36 -10.49
CA MET A 1 -5.10 2.47 -9.14
C MET A 1 -6.52 1.90 -9.10
N ILE A 2 -7.51 2.50 -9.78
CA ILE A 2 -8.91 2.01 -9.79
C ILE A 2 -9.01 0.53 -10.21
N ALA A 3 -8.40 0.15 -11.33
CA ALA A 3 -8.37 -1.25 -11.79
C ALA A 3 -7.83 -2.22 -10.72
N SER A 4 -6.80 -1.82 -9.96
CA SER A 4 -6.25 -2.65 -8.89
C SER A 4 -7.23 -2.82 -7.73
N LEU A 5 -8.05 -1.81 -7.41
CA LEU A 5 -9.13 -1.97 -6.42
C LEU A 5 -10.22 -2.91 -6.92
N GLU A 6 -10.56 -2.85 -8.21
CA GLU A 6 -11.54 -3.74 -8.84
C GLU A 6 -11.05 -5.20 -8.87
N GLU A 7 -9.77 -5.42 -9.18
CA GLU A 7 -9.11 -6.73 -9.13
C GLU A 7 -9.12 -7.29 -7.70
N ILE A 8 -8.71 -6.48 -6.71
CA ILE A 8 -8.76 -6.89 -5.30
C ILE A 8 -10.19 -7.24 -4.87
N ALA A 9 -11.19 -6.48 -5.29
CA ALA A 9 -12.59 -6.78 -4.99
C ALA A 9 -13.03 -8.11 -5.62
N ALA A 10 -12.62 -8.38 -6.86
CA ALA A 10 -12.90 -9.66 -7.52
C ALA A 10 -12.24 -10.84 -6.81
N ASP A 11 -10.99 -10.69 -6.36
CA ASP A 11 -10.28 -11.71 -5.58
C ASP A 11 -10.97 -11.97 -4.23
N LEU A 12 -11.45 -10.93 -3.56
CA LEU A 12 -12.22 -11.06 -2.31
C LEU A 12 -13.52 -11.82 -2.53
N ASP A 13 -14.29 -11.49 -3.56
CA ASP A 13 -15.52 -12.21 -3.91
C ASP A 13 -15.23 -13.68 -4.22
N GLY A 14 -14.17 -13.95 -4.99
CA GLY A 14 -13.71 -15.31 -5.32
C GLY A 14 -13.30 -16.12 -4.09
N ALA A 15 -12.81 -15.45 -3.05
CA ALA A 15 -12.48 -16.05 -1.76
C ALA A 15 -13.67 -16.13 -0.79
N GLY A 16 -14.87 -15.69 -1.18
CA GLY A 16 -16.08 -15.69 -0.35
C GLY A 16 -16.10 -14.60 0.72
N LEU A 17 -15.31 -13.54 0.57
CA LEU A 17 -15.30 -12.37 1.44
C LEU A 17 -16.16 -11.25 0.85
N ASP A 18 -16.69 -10.37 1.71
CA ASP A 18 -17.39 -9.17 1.26
C ASP A 18 -16.40 -8.14 0.70
N SER A 19 -16.66 -7.69 -0.53
CA SER A 19 -15.85 -6.70 -1.26
C SER A 19 -16.54 -5.34 -1.41
N ALA A 20 -17.75 -5.17 -0.86
CA ALA A 20 -18.56 -3.97 -1.08
C ALA A 20 -17.84 -2.68 -0.68
N ASP A 21 -17.07 -2.70 0.41
CA ASP A 21 -16.29 -1.56 0.87
C ASP A 21 -15.15 -1.18 -0.11
N VAL A 22 -14.42 -2.16 -0.64
CA VAL A 22 -13.38 -1.94 -1.67
C VAL A 22 -14.02 -1.39 -2.95
N ARG A 23 -15.17 -1.92 -3.37
CA ARG A 23 -15.91 -1.42 -4.54
C ARG A 23 -16.39 0.02 -4.34
N GLN A 24 -16.80 0.37 -3.12
CA GLN A 24 -17.16 1.74 -2.77
C GLN A 24 -15.95 2.68 -2.89
N VAL A 25 -14.76 2.27 -2.43
CA VAL A 25 -13.52 3.03 -2.63
C VAL A 25 -13.21 3.20 -4.11
N ALA A 26 -13.33 2.14 -4.93
CA ALA A 26 -13.13 2.23 -6.37
C ALA A 26 -14.09 3.25 -7.02
N ALA A 27 -15.35 3.27 -6.59
CA ALA A 27 -16.33 4.25 -7.05
C ALA A 27 -16.00 5.70 -6.63
N VAL A 28 -15.52 5.90 -5.39
CA VAL A 28 -15.02 7.21 -4.93
C VAL A 28 -13.83 7.66 -5.77
N ALA A 29 -12.85 6.76 -5.97
CA ALA A 29 -11.67 7.01 -6.78
C ALA A 29 -12.02 7.34 -8.24
N GLY A 30 -13.07 6.71 -8.80
CA GLY A 30 -13.58 7.01 -10.12
C GLY A 30 -14.20 8.41 -10.24
N ARG A 31 -14.95 8.86 -9.23
CA ARG A 31 -15.53 10.21 -9.19
C ARG A 31 -14.46 11.29 -9.10
N GLU A 32 -13.45 11.06 -8.27
CA GLU A 32 -12.33 11.99 -8.02
C GLU A 32 -11.08 11.65 -8.84
N ARG A 33 -11.26 11.04 -10.02
CA ARG A 33 -10.15 10.55 -10.86
C ARG A 33 -9.11 11.62 -11.17
N ALA A 34 -9.55 12.88 -11.33
CA ALA A 34 -8.66 14.00 -11.61
C ALA A 34 -7.54 14.14 -10.56
N VAL A 35 -7.83 13.86 -9.28
CA VAL A 35 -6.84 13.93 -8.19
C VAL A 35 -5.79 12.82 -8.29
N LEU A 36 -6.18 11.64 -8.80
CA LEU A 36 -5.24 10.55 -9.09
C LEU A 36 -4.36 10.88 -10.31
N ASP A 37 -4.94 11.52 -11.32
CA ASP A 37 -4.26 11.87 -12.57
C ASP A 37 -3.25 13.03 -12.41
N GLU A 38 -3.22 13.70 -11.24
CA GLU A 38 -2.13 14.63 -10.88
C GLU A 38 -0.76 13.95 -10.81
N VAL A 39 -0.72 12.63 -10.63
CA VAL A 39 0.53 11.86 -10.71
C VAL A 39 0.86 11.61 -12.19
N THR A 40 1.63 12.51 -12.78
CA THR A 40 2.00 12.46 -14.20
C THR A 40 3.22 11.58 -14.50
N GLU A 41 4.00 11.24 -13.48
CA GLU A 41 5.24 10.46 -13.61
C GLU A 41 5.17 9.18 -12.77
N PRO A 42 4.58 8.10 -13.30
CA PRO A 42 4.60 6.81 -12.62
C PRO A 42 6.04 6.28 -12.54
N ARG A 43 6.38 5.68 -11.39
CA ARG A 43 7.68 5.06 -11.13
C ARG A 43 7.51 3.56 -10.93
N PRO A 44 8.53 2.74 -11.22
CA PRO A 44 8.52 1.33 -10.85
C PRO A 44 8.52 1.22 -9.32
N LEU A 45 7.56 0.47 -8.80
CA LEU A 45 7.35 0.20 -7.38
C LEU A 45 7.68 -1.26 -7.13
N PRO A 46 8.59 -1.60 -6.20
CA PRO A 46 8.84 -2.98 -5.78
C PRO A 46 7.59 -3.74 -5.35
N GLY A 47 6.60 -3.07 -4.74
CA GLY A 47 5.29 -3.64 -4.44
C GLY A 47 5.21 -4.41 -3.12
N ASP A 48 6.30 -5.03 -2.67
CA ASP A 48 6.38 -5.75 -1.39
C ASP A 48 7.81 -5.84 -0.84
N LEU A 49 8.63 -4.78 -0.97
CA LEU A 49 10.02 -4.83 -0.53
C LEU A 49 10.15 -4.81 1.01
N TRP A 50 10.75 -5.85 1.56
CA TRP A 50 11.13 -6.04 2.96
C TRP A 50 12.65 -6.10 3.13
N THR A 51 13.13 -5.95 4.36
CA THR A 51 14.56 -6.10 4.68
C THR A 51 15.11 -7.48 4.31
N VAL A 52 14.26 -8.52 4.30
CA VAL A 52 14.67 -9.89 3.93
C VAL A 52 14.99 -10.06 2.45
N ASP A 53 14.55 -9.13 1.60
CA ASP A 53 14.81 -9.17 0.16
C ASP A 53 16.13 -8.48 -0.21
N CYS A 54 16.79 -7.85 0.76
CA CYS A 54 18.06 -7.15 0.59
C CYS A 54 19.25 -8.10 0.82
N LEU A 55 20.13 -8.19 -0.16
CA LEU A 55 21.45 -8.81 -0.01
C LEU A 55 22.40 -7.82 0.62
N LEU A 56 23.10 -8.25 1.67
CA LEU A 56 24.03 -7.42 2.43
C LEU A 56 25.47 -7.91 2.26
N ASP A 57 26.39 -6.99 1.97
CA ASP A 57 27.81 -7.17 2.24
C ASP A 57 28.11 -6.71 3.67
N LEU A 58 28.73 -7.61 4.45
CA LEU A 58 29.05 -7.42 5.86
C LEU A 58 30.56 -7.30 6.11
N ALA A 59 31.39 -7.21 5.06
CA ALA A 59 32.84 -7.11 5.19
C ALA A 59 33.32 -5.73 5.70
N GLY A 60 32.51 -4.68 5.54
CA GLY A 60 32.78 -3.33 6.00
C GLY A 60 32.36 -3.05 7.45
N ALA A 61 32.67 -1.86 7.95
CA ALA A 61 32.24 -1.40 9.28
C ALA A 61 30.72 -1.15 9.35
N GLU A 62 30.09 -0.85 8.22
CA GLU A 62 28.64 -0.68 8.07
C GLU A 62 28.13 -1.66 6.99
N PRO A 63 26.97 -2.32 7.20
CA PRO A 63 26.37 -3.18 6.18
C PRO A 63 26.02 -2.39 4.92
N VAL A 64 26.36 -2.94 3.75
CA VAL A 64 26.03 -2.33 2.45
C VAL A 64 25.03 -3.21 1.71
N ILE A 65 23.94 -2.62 1.21
CA ILE A 65 23.00 -3.32 0.32
C ILE A 65 23.67 -3.50 -1.04
N THR A 66 23.88 -4.76 -1.45
CA THR A 66 24.53 -5.12 -2.73
C THR A 66 23.57 -5.67 -3.77
N GLY A 67 22.35 -6.01 -3.37
CA GLY A 67 21.31 -6.48 -4.28
C GLY A 67 19.94 -6.46 -3.62
N VAL A 68 18.91 -6.49 -4.46
CA VAL A 68 17.50 -6.55 -4.06
C VAL A 68 16.82 -7.61 -4.90
N LEU A 69 16.03 -8.46 -4.25
CA LEU A 69 15.31 -9.59 -4.86
C LEU A 69 13.79 -9.36 -4.76
N ASP A 70 13.03 -10.34 -5.26
CA ASP A 70 11.58 -10.47 -5.10
C ASP A 70 10.71 -9.31 -5.63
N PHE A 71 10.81 -9.09 -6.95
CA PHE A 71 10.01 -8.07 -7.66
C PHE A 71 8.74 -8.66 -8.32
N ASP A 72 8.21 -9.79 -7.82
CA ASP A 72 7.05 -10.47 -8.42
C ASP A 72 5.75 -9.65 -8.31
N ARG A 73 5.69 -8.74 -7.33
CA ARG A 73 4.59 -7.79 -7.09
C ARG A 73 4.86 -6.40 -7.64
N ALA A 74 5.92 -6.23 -8.44
CA ALA A 74 6.32 -4.93 -8.94
C ALA A 74 5.31 -4.37 -9.96
N TRP A 75 5.07 -3.06 -9.89
CA TRP A 75 4.12 -2.37 -10.77
C TRP A 75 4.49 -0.90 -10.96
N PHE A 76 3.89 -0.22 -11.93
CA PHE A 76 4.10 1.21 -12.15
C PHE A 76 3.01 2.04 -11.47
N GLY A 77 3.40 3.01 -10.64
CA GLY A 77 2.45 3.83 -9.90
C GLY A 77 3.06 5.07 -9.26
N ALA A 78 2.28 5.72 -8.42
CA ALA A 78 2.76 6.82 -7.60
C ALA A 78 3.73 6.27 -6.54
N PRO A 79 4.91 6.88 -6.32
CA PRO A 79 5.88 6.38 -5.34
C PRO A 79 5.32 6.17 -3.93
N ASP A 80 4.40 7.03 -3.50
CA ASP A 80 3.72 6.98 -2.20
C ASP A 80 2.65 5.88 -2.08
N ALA A 81 2.27 5.23 -3.19
CA ALA A 81 1.33 4.11 -3.21
C ALA A 81 1.99 2.75 -2.94
N ASP A 82 3.30 2.71 -2.75
CA ASP A 82 4.03 1.47 -2.56
C ASP A 82 3.86 0.91 -1.13
N TRP A 83 3.77 -0.41 -1.02
CA TRP A 83 3.63 -1.10 0.27
C TRP A 83 4.80 -0.81 1.19
N THR A 84 6.02 -0.77 0.64
CA THR A 84 7.22 -0.45 1.40
C THR A 84 7.14 0.93 2.03
N ILE A 85 6.55 1.91 1.34
CA ILE A 85 6.35 3.26 1.88
C ILE A 85 5.31 3.26 3.00
N ARG A 86 4.22 2.50 2.85
CA ARG A 86 3.25 2.27 3.93
C ARG A 86 3.93 1.67 5.16
N MET A 87 4.72 0.61 4.99
CA MET A 87 5.39 -0.08 6.09
C MET A 87 6.45 0.78 6.77
N ALA A 88 7.23 1.55 5.99
CA ALA A 88 8.20 2.50 6.52
C ALA A 88 7.54 3.62 7.34
N THR A 89 6.25 3.90 7.12
CA THR A 89 5.50 4.96 7.83
C THR A 89 4.65 4.42 8.99
N ALA A 90 4.45 3.10 9.07
CA ALA A 90 3.51 2.49 10.00
C ALA A 90 3.93 2.58 11.49
N ARG A 91 5.22 2.83 11.78
CA ARG A 91 5.76 2.89 13.14
C ARG A 91 6.76 4.02 13.28
N ASN A 92 6.80 4.61 14.48
CA ASN A 92 7.75 5.64 14.86
C ASN A 92 8.92 5.02 15.63
N ASP A 93 9.69 4.19 14.93
CA ASP A 93 10.84 3.44 15.44
C ASP A 93 12.09 3.74 14.57
N GLU A 94 13.01 2.80 14.44
CA GLU A 94 14.20 2.94 13.59
C GLU A 94 13.85 3.29 12.12
N ARG A 95 12.62 3.02 11.68
CA ARG A 95 12.12 3.40 10.35
C ARG A 95 12.04 4.92 10.15
N THR A 96 12.10 5.72 11.20
CA THR A 96 12.17 7.18 11.07
C THR A 96 13.42 7.63 10.31
N ALA A 97 14.55 6.93 10.47
CA ALA A 97 15.80 7.19 9.75
C ALA A 97 15.65 7.04 8.22
N PHE A 98 14.71 6.21 7.75
CA PHE A 98 14.39 6.11 6.32
C PHE A 98 13.97 7.47 5.74
N ARG A 99 13.19 8.26 6.49
CA ARG A 99 12.70 9.57 6.02
C ARG A 99 13.76 10.65 6.00
N GLU A 100 14.81 10.50 6.81
CA GLU A 100 15.94 11.45 6.83
C GLU A 100 16.70 11.46 5.49
N THR A 101 16.76 10.31 4.80
CA THR A 101 17.47 10.16 3.53
C THR A 101 16.53 10.06 2.33
N TYR A 102 15.36 9.41 2.47
CA TYR A 102 14.39 9.25 1.39
C TYR A 102 13.59 10.52 1.09
N GLY A 103 13.52 11.45 2.06
CA GLY A 103 12.85 12.73 1.92
C GLY A 103 11.48 12.81 2.60
N THR A 104 10.95 14.03 2.63
CA THR A 104 9.68 14.35 3.30
C THR A 104 8.49 14.06 2.38
N PRO A 105 7.44 13.36 2.85
CA PRO A 105 6.23 13.15 2.06
C PRO A 105 5.52 14.46 1.71
N ASP A 106 4.90 14.54 0.53
CA ASP A 106 3.95 15.60 0.22
C ASP A 106 2.75 15.53 1.18
N ARG A 107 2.35 16.68 1.71
CA ARG A 107 1.25 16.84 2.67
C ARG A 107 0.12 17.70 2.11
N SER A 108 0.15 18.01 0.81
CA SER A 108 -0.93 18.68 0.11
C SER A 108 -2.27 17.96 0.34
N PRO A 109 -3.41 18.66 0.29
CA PRO A 109 -4.72 18.03 0.41
C PRO A 109 -4.92 16.88 -0.59
N ALA A 110 -4.46 17.06 -1.83
CA ALA A 110 -4.52 16.06 -2.88
C ALA A 110 -3.67 14.82 -2.54
N ALA A 111 -2.42 14.99 -2.09
CA ALA A 111 -1.58 13.86 -1.65
C ALA A 111 -2.17 13.12 -0.45
N ARG A 112 -2.74 13.84 0.51
CA ARG A 112 -3.43 13.22 1.65
C ARG A 112 -4.66 12.42 1.23
N TRP A 113 -5.41 12.91 0.24
CA TRP A 113 -6.54 12.18 -0.30
C TRP A 113 -6.08 10.92 -1.06
N ARG A 114 -5.05 11.04 -1.91
CA ARG A 114 -4.46 9.90 -2.63
C ARG A 114 -3.95 8.82 -1.66
N SER A 115 -3.28 9.21 -0.58
CA SER A 115 -2.77 8.26 0.40
C SER A 115 -3.88 7.46 1.10
N ARG A 116 -5.10 8.01 1.23
CA ARG A 116 -6.27 7.25 1.70
C ARG A 116 -6.72 6.20 0.69
N ILE A 117 -6.74 6.53 -0.61
CA ILE A 117 -6.99 5.54 -1.66
C ILE A 117 -5.93 4.42 -1.64
N TYR A 118 -4.66 4.78 -1.44
CA TYR A 118 -3.57 3.82 -1.37
C TYR A 118 -3.68 2.92 -0.14
N GLU A 119 -4.00 3.48 1.03
CA GLU A 119 -4.24 2.69 2.24
C GLU A 119 -5.41 1.72 2.04
N ALA A 120 -6.51 2.17 1.44
CA ALA A 120 -7.64 1.28 1.13
C ALA A 120 -7.21 0.11 0.22
N ARG A 121 -6.43 0.38 -0.83
CA ARG A 121 -5.86 -0.68 -1.67
C ARG A 121 -5.06 -1.69 -0.84
N HIS A 122 -4.19 -1.22 0.05
CA HIS A 122 -3.39 -2.09 0.91
C HIS A 122 -4.24 -2.90 1.89
N LEU A 123 -5.27 -2.30 2.49
CA LEU A 123 -6.19 -3.00 3.40
C LEU A 123 -6.98 -4.11 2.68
N GLY A 124 -7.46 -3.85 1.46
CA GLY A 124 -8.13 -4.84 0.63
C GLY A 124 -7.22 -6.02 0.30
N ALA A 125 -5.99 -5.76 -0.14
CA ALA A 125 -5.00 -6.82 -0.41
C ALA A 125 -4.61 -7.60 0.86
N LEU A 126 -4.40 -6.90 1.99
CA LEU A 126 -4.05 -7.50 3.27
C LEU A 126 -5.14 -8.43 3.81
N ARG A 127 -6.41 -8.15 3.49
CA ARG A 127 -7.55 -9.00 3.86
C ARG A 127 -7.42 -10.41 3.27
N LEU A 128 -7.00 -10.52 2.00
CA LEU A 128 -6.71 -11.81 1.34
C LEU A 128 -5.54 -12.54 2.02
N GLU A 129 -4.47 -11.82 2.35
CA GLU A 129 -3.30 -12.40 3.02
C GLU A 129 -3.61 -12.89 4.44
N ARG A 130 -4.55 -12.24 5.14
CA ARG A 130 -5.02 -12.65 6.48
C ARG A 130 -5.97 -13.84 6.45
N LEU A 131 -6.71 -14.03 5.35
CA LEU A 131 -7.58 -15.18 5.17
C LEU A 131 -6.78 -16.49 5.05
N ARG A 132 -5.67 -16.48 4.30
CA ARG A 132 -4.83 -17.67 4.03
C ARG A 132 -4.43 -18.48 5.29
N PRO A 133 -3.92 -17.85 6.37
CA PRO A 133 -3.61 -18.55 7.62
C PRO A 133 -4.83 -18.74 8.56
N GLY A 134 -6.04 -18.41 8.14
CA GLY A 134 -7.26 -18.55 8.96
C GLY A 134 -7.40 -17.52 10.09
N LYS A 135 -6.80 -16.32 9.96
CA LYS A 135 -6.83 -15.28 11.00
C LYS A 135 -8.13 -14.46 10.94
N ALA A 136 -9.24 -15.06 11.36
CA ALA A 136 -10.57 -14.44 11.30
C ALA A 136 -10.64 -13.06 11.97
N ASP A 137 -10.05 -12.89 13.15
CA ASP A 137 -10.03 -11.61 13.86
C ASP A 137 -9.32 -10.52 13.05
N ALA A 138 -8.18 -10.86 12.43
CA ALA A 138 -7.44 -9.92 11.59
C ALA A 138 -8.21 -9.56 10.31
N VAL A 139 -9.00 -10.49 9.77
CA VAL A 139 -9.93 -10.20 8.66
C VAL A 139 -11.00 -9.20 9.13
N ALA A 140 -11.61 -9.42 10.30
CA ALA A 140 -12.60 -8.50 10.87
C ALA A 140 -12.04 -7.09 11.13
N GLU A 141 -10.83 -6.99 11.71
CA GLU A 141 -10.12 -5.72 11.91
C GLU A 141 -9.89 -4.96 10.60
N SER A 142 -9.66 -5.68 9.49
CA SER A 142 -9.44 -5.03 8.19
C SER A 142 -10.68 -4.32 7.67
N TYR A 143 -11.89 -4.79 7.99
CA TYR A 143 -13.14 -4.10 7.65
C TYR A 143 -13.30 -2.83 8.47
N GLN A 144 -12.98 -2.87 9.77
CA GLN A 144 -13.02 -1.68 10.62
C GLN A 144 -12.03 -0.61 10.15
N ALA A 145 -10.82 -1.01 9.78
CA ALA A 145 -9.82 -0.10 9.21
C ALA A 145 -10.29 0.50 7.86
N MET A 146 -10.89 -0.31 6.98
CA MET A 146 -11.43 0.18 5.71
C MET A 146 -12.59 1.16 5.93
N ALA A 147 -13.48 0.88 6.88
CA ALA A 147 -14.59 1.77 7.21
C ALA A 147 -14.09 3.15 7.70
N ALA A 148 -13.01 3.19 8.49
CA ALA A 148 -12.38 4.44 8.91
C ALA A 148 -11.78 5.21 7.71
N VAL A 149 -11.16 4.51 6.76
CA VAL A 149 -10.65 5.14 5.53
C VAL A 149 -11.79 5.70 4.68
N LEU A 150 -12.89 4.96 4.53
CA LEU A 150 -14.07 5.42 3.79
C LEU A 150 -14.71 6.65 4.43
N ALA A 151 -14.81 6.70 5.76
CA ALA A 151 -15.34 7.87 6.47
C ALA A 151 -14.51 9.14 6.25
N ASP A 152 -13.20 9.01 6.01
CA ASP A 152 -12.32 10.13 5.67
C ASP A 152 -12.40 10.53 4.18
N LEU A 153 -12.99 9.68 3.33
CA LEU A 153 -13.12 9.87 1.88
C LEU A 153 -14.48 10.41 1.44
N THR A 154 -15.51 10.35 2.31
CA THR A 154 -16.90 10.74 2.05
C THR A 154 -17.36 11.83 2.99
#